data_AF-R9I2H1-F1
#
_entry.id   AF-R9I2H1-F1
#
_cell.length_a   1.000
_cell.length_b   1.000
_cell.length_c   1.000
_cell.angle_alpha   90.00
_cell.angle_beta   90.00
_cell.angle_gamma   90.00
#
_symmetry.space_group_name_H-M   'P 1'
#
loop_
_entity.id
_entity.type
_entity.pdbx_description
1 polymer ?
#
loop_
_entity_poly.entity_id
_entity_poly.type
_entity_poly.pdbx_seq_one_letter_code
_entity_poly.pdbx_strand_id
1 'polypeptide(L)'
;MPRFNYKGFRYVEVVADKPIELDQNSLIAYFMHSDVPAVGSLESSSPLIGKLLHAANHSYLSNLMGYLTDCPQREKNGWTGDGHFAIEAAFYNFDGITVYEKWLADHRDEQQPNGVLPDIIPTGGWGYGTDNGLDWTSTIAIIPWNIYLFYGDSKPLSDCYESIKRYVDYVERISNNHLTTWGRGDWVPVKSKSNKELTSSVYFYVDTKILAAAAKLFGKQADYEYYNALSEEIKQAVNDKFLNRETGIYAEGSQTELSVPLQWKIVPEELIGKVAANLAHKVEEDGFHLDVGVLGAKAILNALSENGYAETAYKVAVQDTYPSWGWWMVNGATTLLENWDLQATRDISDNHMMFGEIGAWFYKGLGGIFPDPVQPGFQNILLRPHFIKGLKRFEARHRSPYGEIVSRWEWKGKCVHYEVTVPANSTATLTLPDKAENVRVVELAAGRYEFIVK
;
A
#
# COMPACT_ATOMS: atom_id res chain seq x y z
N MET A 1 -35.01 -7.35 -6.66
CA MET A 1 -33.54 -7.14 -6.75
C MET A 1 -33.02 -7.83 -8.01
N PRO A 2 -32.27 -7.12 -8.88
CA PRO A 2 -31.55 -7.75 -10.00
C PRO A 2 -30.64 -8.87 -9.50
N ARG A 3 -30.56 -10.00 -10.22
CA ARG A 3 -29.84 -11.21 -9.78
C ARG A 3 -28.51 -11.47 -10.48
N PHE A 4 -28.32 -10.94 -11.69
CA PHE A 4 -27.19 -11.27 -12.56
C PHE A 4 -26.43 -10.01 -13.04
N ASN A 5 -26.47 -8.93 -12.25
CA ASN A 5 -25.76 -7.69 -12.54
C ASN A 5 -25.53 -6.89 -11.24
N TYR A 6 -24.48 -6.07 -11.23
CA TYR A 6 -24.22 -5.06 -10.21
C TYR A 6 -23.77 -3.75 -10.87
N LYS A 7 -23.96 -2.63 -10.18
CA LYS A 7 -23.60 -1.28 -10.65
C LYS A 7 -22.90 -0.53 -9.53
N GLY A 8 -21.82 0.19 -9.85
CA GLY A 8 -21.29 1.25 -8.99
C GLY A 8 -22.04 2.55 -9.27
N PHE A 9 -22.67 3.14 -8.24
CA PHE A 9 -23.41 4.40 -8.37
C PHE A 9 -23.60 5.09 -7.02
N ARG A 10 -23.82 6.41 -7.08
CA ARG A 10 -24.34 7.24 -5.97
C ARG A 10 -25.73 7.81 -6.26
N TYR A 11 -26.03 8.03 -7.54
CA TYR A 11 -27.29 8.60 -8.02
C TYR A 11 -27.99 7.60 -8.94
N VAL A 12 -29.32 7.58 -8.92
CA VAL A 12 -30.17 6.75 -9.78
C VAL A 12 -31.24 7.63 -10.42
N GLU A 13 -31.38 7.55 -11.74
CA GLU A 13 -32.50 8.15 -12.46
C GLU A 13 -33.66 7.14 -12.55
N VAL A 14 -34.87 7.59 -12.23
CA VAL A 14 -36.10 6.79 -12.40
C VAL A 14 -36.96 7.46 -13.45
N VAL A 15 -37.20 6.75 -14.55
CA VAL A 15 -38.08 7.18 -15.64
C VAL A 15 -39.34 6.32 -15.62
N ALA A 16 -40.50 6.96 -15.67
CA ALA A 16 -41.80 6.30 -15.70
C ALA A 16 -42.66 6.88 -16.83
N ASP A 17 -43.53 6.05 -17.40
CA ASP A 17 -44.50 6.43 -18.44
C ASP A 17 -45.77 7.08 -17.86
N LYS A 18 -45.89 7.10 -16.53
CA LYS A 18 -47.00 7.68 -15.76
C LYS A 18 -46.45 8.43 -14.55
N PRO A 19 -47.21 9.40 -14.00
CA PRO A 19 -46.85 10.05 -12.75
C PRO A 19 -46.62 9.01 -11.65
N ILE A 20 -45.46 9.08 -11.01
CA ILE A 20 -45.11 8.31 -9.82
C ILE A 20 -44.70 9.29 -8.72
N GLU A 21 -45.12 9.01 -7.49
CA GLU A 21 -44.60 9.69 -6.30
C GLU A 21 -43.59 8.76 -5.64
N LEU A 22 -42.34 9.22 -5.50
CA LEU A 22 -41.29 8.49 -4.82
C LEU A 22 -41.05 9.12 -3.45
N ASP A 23 -40.80 8.27 -2.47
CA ASP A 23 -40.33 8.65 -1.13
C ASP A 23 -39.03 7.92 -0.79
N GLN A 24 -38.52 8.15 0.42
CA GLN A 24 -37.29 7.53 0.93
C GLN A 24 -37.31 5.99 1.02
N ASN A 25 -38.49 5.36 0.96
CA ASN A 25 -38.66 3.91 1.00
C ASN A 25 -38.89 3.30 -0.39
N SER A 26 -39.03 4.13 -1.41
CA SER A 26 -39.37 3.69 -2.78
C SER A 26 -38.19 3.04 -3.50
N LEU A 27 -36.96 3.37 -3.10
CA LEU A 27 -35.72 2.80 -3.65
C LEU A 27 -34.81 2.35 -2.52
N ILE A 28 -34.31 1.12 -2.61
CA ILE A 28 -33.33 0.56 -1.68
C ILE A 28 -32.10 0.15 -2.49
N ALA A 29 -30.95 0.74 -2.16
CA ALA A 29 -29.66 0.29 -2.67
C ALA A 29 -29.11 -0.80 -1.74
N TYR A 30 -28.65 -1.91 -2.33
CA TYR A 30 -27.96 -2.98 -1.61
C TYR A 30 -26.47 -2.85 -1.90
N PHE A 31 -25.67 -2.53 -0.88
CA PHE A 31 -24.22 -2.55 -1.02
C PHE A 31 -23.74 -4.00 -0.96
N MET A 32 -23.11 -4.46 -2.03
CA MET A 32 -22.69 -5.85 -2.21
C MET A 32 -21.21 -5.91 -2.51
N HIS A 33 -20.54 -6.89 -1.92
CA HIS A 33 -19.14 -7.24 -2.16
C HIS A 33 -18.90 -8.64 -1.59
N SER A 34 -17.73 -9.24 -1.81
CA SER A 34 -17.32 -10.44 -1.08
C SER A 34 -17.37 -10.18 0.42
N ASP A 35 -18.00 -11.08 1.18
CA ASP A 35 -18.26 -10.91 2.60
C ASP A 35 -16.96 -11.08 3.41
N VAL A 36 -16.27 -9.95 3.64
CA VAL A 36 -15.03 -9.88 4.40
C VAL A 36 -15.27 -9.16 5.73
N PRO A 37 -14.95 -9.77 6.88
CA PRO A 37 -15.11 -9.13 8.19
C PRO A 37 -14.25 -7.87 8.32
N ALA A 38 -14.80 -6.80 8.90
CA ALA A 38 -13.99 -5.65 9.30
C ALA A 38 -13.11 -6.01 10.51
N VAL A 39 -11.81 -5.74 10.41
CA VAL A 39 -10.82 -6.00 11.47
C VAL A 39 -10.04 -4.76 11.89
N GLY A 40 -10.21 -3.64 11.19
CA GLY A 40 -9.57 -2.37 11.52
C GLY A 40 -10.56 -1.26 11.85
N SER A 41 -10.15 -0.34 12.73
CA SER A 41 -10.85 0.92 12.94
C SER A 41 -9.89 2.02 13.37
N LEU A 42 -10.17 3.25 12.98
CA LEU A 42 -9.43 4.44 13.42
C LEU A 42 -10.35 5.47 14.06
N GLU A 43 -9.85 6.17 15.08
CA GLU A 43 -10.42 7.42 15.58
C GLU A 43 -9.37 8.53 15.55
N SER A 44 -9.77 9.75 15.19
CA SER A 44 -8.86 10.88 15.12
C SER A 44 -9.55 12.18 15.49
N SER A 45 -8.80 13.13 16.03
CA SER A 45 -9.27 14.51 16.16
C SER A 45 -9.43 15.25 14.83
N SER A 46 -8.89 14.72 13.72
CA SER A 46 -9.10 15.28 12.38
C SER A 46 -10.29 14.61 11.71
N PRO A 47 -11.36 15.35 11.35
CA PRO A 47 -12.51 14.78 10.65
C PRO A 47 -12.15 14.34 9.22
N LEU A 48 -11.12 14.94 8.61
CA LEU A 48 -10.68 14.56 7.27
C LEU A 48 -10.13 13.13 7.24
N ILE A 49 -9.40 12.70 8.27
CA ILE A 49 -8.89 11.31 8.38
C ILE A 49 -10.05 10.31 8.34
N GLY A 50 -11.15 10.58 9.06
CA GLY A 50 -12.33 9.72 9.04
C GLY A 50 -12.97 9.63 7.64
N LYS A 51 -13.05 10.74 6.90
CA LYS A 51 -13.53 10.75 5.51
C LYS A 51 -12.63 9.96 4.58
N LEU A 52 -11.31 10.13 4.71
CA LEU A 52 -10.32 9.41 3.89
C LEU A 52 -10.37 7.91 4.14
N LEU A 53 -10.44 7.48 5.40
CA LEU A 53 -10.60 6.06 5.73
C LEU A 53 -11.91 5.49 5.19
N HIS A 54 -13.01 6.23 5.34
CA HIS A 54 -14.30 5.83 4.78
C HIS A 54 -14.19 5.64 3.26
N ALA A 55 -13.63 6.60 2.54
CA ALA A 55 -13.46 6.54 1.10
C ALA A 55 -12.55 5.38 0.65
N ALA A 56 -11.41 5.16 1.32
CA ALA A 56 -10.51 4.05 1.03
C ALA A 56 -11.20 2.69 1.24
N ASN A 57 -11.93 2.53 2.36
CA ASN A 57 -12.66 1.30 2.66
C ASN A 57 -13.80 1.05 1.67
N HIS A 58 -14.55 2.09 1.31
CA HIS A 58 -15.62 1.94 0.31
C HIS A 58 -15.05 1.64 -1.07
N SER A 59 -13.92 2.22 -1.45
CA SER A 59 -13.26 1.89 -2.71
C SER A 59 -12.76 0.47 -2.78
N TYR A 60 -12.16 -0.04 -1.71
CA TYR A 60 -11.75 -1.44 -1.62
C TYR A 60 -12.95 -2.38 -1.69
N LEU A 61 -13.95 -2.21 -0.82
CA LEU A 61 -15.12 -3.09 -0.76
C LEU A 61 -15.92 -3.07 -2.07
N SER A 62 -16.11 -1.90 -2.69
CA SER A 62 -16.85 -1.79 -3.95
C SER A 62 -16.19 -2.59 -5.08
N ASN A 63 -14.87 -2.76 -4.99
CA ASN A 63 -14.05 -3.46 -5.97
C ASN A 63 -13.74 -4.92 -5.58
N LEU A 64 -14.41 -5.45 -4.56
CA LEU A 64 -14.20 -6.80 -4.09
C LEU A 64 -15.38 -7.68 -4.53
N MET A 65 -15.30 -8.26 -5.72
CA MET A 65 -16.38 -9.05 -6.35
C MET A 65 -15.89 -10.46 -6.70
N GLY A 66 -15.35 -11.17 -5.70
CA GLY A 66 -14.72 -12.49 -5.86
C GLY A 66 -13.27 -12.44 -6.36
N TYR A 67 -12.83 -11.27 -6.82
CA TYR A 67 -11.46 -10.86 -7.12
C TYR A 67 -11.43 -9.31 -7.03
N LEU A 68 -10.26 -8.73 -7.24
CA LEU A 68 -10.04 -7.29 -7.07
C LEU A 68 -10.23 -6.57 -8.40
N THR A 69 -11.30 -5.81 -8.56
CA THR A 69 -11.56 -5.04 -9.78
C THR A 69 -10.92 -3.65 -9.72
N ASP A 70 -10.54 -3.07 -10.84
CA ASP A 70 -10.09 -1.66 -10.92
C ASP A 70 -11.19 -0.68 -10.51
N CYS A 71 -12.38 -0.84 -11.08
CA CYS A 71 -13.54 -0.01 -10.80
C CYS A 71 -14.87 -0.80 -10.90
N PRO A 72 -15.91 -0.43 -10.14
CA PRO A 72 -17.16 -1.19 -10.07
C PRO A 72 -18.23 -0.76 -11.09
N GLN A 73 -18.00 0.29 -11.88
CA GLN A 73 -19.01 0.87 -12.79
C GLN A 73 -18.73 0.66 -14.27
N ARG A 74 -17.47 0.79 -14.74
CA ARG A 74 -17.12 0.76 -16.16
C ARG A 74 -16.48 -0.55 -16.61
N GLU A 75 -15.29 -0.87 -16.08
CA GLU A 75 -14.42 -1.94 -16.57
C GLU A 75 -14.65 -3.23 -15.80
N LYS A 76 -14.44 -3.20 -14.49
CA LYS A 76 -14.60 -4.36 -13.58
C LYS A 76 -13.57 -5.46 -13.84
N ASN A 77 -12.39 -5.07 -14.29
CA ASN A 77 -11.31 -5.97 -14.66
C ASN A 77 -10.36 -6.16 -13.50
N GLY A 78 -9.75 -7.35 -13.42
CA GLY A 78 -8.82 -7.68 -12.36
C GLY A 78 -7.42 -7.11 -12.57
N TRP A 79 -7.30 -5.80 -12.74
CA TRP A 79 -6.01 -5.15 -12.93
C TRP A 79 -5.10 -5.44 -11.73
N THR A 80 -3.97 -6.09 -12.00
CA THR A 80 -3.18 -6.70 -10.93
C THR A 80 -2.51 -5.65 -10.04
N GLY A 81 -2.02 -4.56 -10.65
CA GLY A 81 -1.39 -3.42 -9.97
C GLY A 81 -2.22 -2.89 -8.81
N ASP A 82 -3.49 -2.59 -9.07
CA ASP A 82 -4.48 -2.13 -8.09
C ASP A 82 -4.52 -2.97 -6.82
N GLY A 83 -4.45 -4.30 -7.01
CA GLY A 83 -4.55 -5.23 -5.90
C GLY A 83 -3.37 -5.15 -4.94
N HIS A 84 -2.13 -5.00 -5.43
CA HIS A 84 -0.99 -4.88 -4.53
C HIS A 84 -0.77 -3.45 -4.03
N PHE A 85 -1.18 -2.42 -4.78
CA PHE A 85 -1.15 -1.04 -4.26
C PHE A 85 -2.05 -0.88 -3.02
N ALA A 86 -3.18 -1.60 -2.99
CA ALA A 86 -4.14 -1.55 -1.89
C ALA A 86 -4.00 -2.68 -0.85
N ILE A 87 -3.06 -3.63 -1.00
CA ILE A 87 -3.02 -4.87 -0.19
C ILE A 87 -2.94 -4.62 1.32
N GLU A 88 -2.11 -3.67 1.76
CA GLU A 88 -1.99 -3.34 3.18
C GLU A 88 -3.27 -2.64 3.68
N ALA A 89 -3.88 -1.79 2.86
CA ALA A 89 -5.13 -1.12 3.22
C ALA A 89 -6.25 -2.15 3.38
N ALA A 90 -6.27 -3.17 2.53
CA ALA A 90 -7.16 -4.31 2.67
C ALA A 90 -6.93 -5.03 4.00
N PHE A 91 -5.70 -5.47 4.31
CA PHE A 91 -5.44 -6.29 5.50
C PHE A 91 -5.46 -5.55 6.83
N TYR A 92 -5.20 -4.24 6.86
CA TYR A 92 -5.44 -3.46 8.09
C TYR A 92 -6.93 -3.34 8.40
N ASN A 93 -7.78 -3.16 7.38
CA ASN A 93 -9.19 -2.83 7.55
C ASN A 93 -10.12 -4.05 7.53
N PHE A 94 -9.78 -5.10 6.78
CA PHE A 94 -10.64 -6.26 6.53
C PHE A 94 -9.87 -7.59 6.58
N ASP A 95 -10.55 -8.63 7.05
CA ASP A 95 -10.07 -10.00 6.91
C ASP A 95 -10.41 -10.54 5.51
N GLY A 96 -9.52 -10.26 4.57
CA GLY A 96 -9.70 -10.57 3.15
C GLY A 96 -8.99 -11.83 2.67
N ILE A 97 -8.31 -12.59 3.54
CA ILE A 97 -7.36 -13.65 3.16
C ILE A 97 -7.94 -14.62 2.12
N THR A 98 -9.17 -15.09 2.32
CA THR A 98 -9.81 -16.08 1.43
C THR A 98 -10.03 -15.58 0.01
N VAL A 99 -10.31 -14.28 -0.18
CA VAL A 99 -10.47 -13.69 -1.51
C VAL A 99 -9.12 -13.61 -2.22
N TYR A 100 -8.05 -13.25 -1.50
CA TYR A 100 -6.71 -13.19 -2.05
C TYR A 100 -6.13 -14.58 -2.34
N GLU A 101 -6.36 -15.58 -1.49
CA GLU A 101 -5.96 -16.96 -1.75
C GLU A 101 -6.60 -17.50 -3.02
N LYS A 102 -7.90 -17.24 -3.21
CA LYS A 102 -8.62 -17.60 -4.44
C LYS A 102 -8.01 -16.87 -5.64
N TRP A 103 -7.78 -15.56 -5.53
CA TRP A 103 -7.27 -14.78 -6.66
C TRP A 103 -5.81 -15.13 -7.01
N LEU A 104 -5.00 -15.54 -6.03
CA LEU A 104 -3.66 -16.10 -6.27
C LEU A 104 -3.71 -17.45 -7.00
N ALA A 105 -4.78 -18.23 -6.82
CA ALA A 105 -5.00 -19.41 -7.66
C ALA A 105 -5.24 -19.00 -9.13
N ASP A 106 -6.07 -17.99 -9.37
CA ASP A 106 -6.27 -17.45 -10.73
C ASP A 106 -4.93 -16.96 -11.34
N HIS A 107 -4.06 -16.33 -10.54
CA HIS A 107 -2.73 -15.92 -11.01
C HIS A 107 -1.88 -17.10 -11.48
N ARG A 108 -1.89 -18.21 -10.73
CA ARG A 108 -1.13 -19.40 -11.10
C ARG A 108 -1.69 -20.07 -12.35
N ASP A 109 -3.02 -20.05 -12.52
CA ASP A 109 -3.69 -20.61 -13.70
C ASP A 109 -3.41 -19.78 -14.97
N GLU A 110 -3.29 -18.45 -14.84
CA GLU A 110 -3.01 -17.55 -15.95
C GLU A 110 -1.51 -17.42 -16.29
N GLN A 111 -0.60 -17.83 -15.40
CA GLN A 111 0.83 -17.67 -15.66
C GLN A 111 1.28 -18.53 -16.85
N GLN A 112 1.88 -17.88 -17.85
CA GLN A 112 2.43 -18.59 -19.01
C GLN A 112 3.63 -19.48 -18.62
N PRO A 113 3.91 -20.55 -19.39
CA PRO A 113 5.04 -21.45 -19.11
C PRO A 113 6.40 -20.75 -19.04
N ASN A 114 6.56 -19.60 -19.72
CA ASN A 114 7.77 -18.80 -19.71
C ASN A 114 7.94 -17.92 -18.45
N GLY A 115 6.94 -17.85 -17.57
CA GLY A 115 6.90 -17.05 -16.36
C GLY A 115 6.02 -15.79 -16.43
N VAL A 116 5.59 -15.35 -17.62
CA VAL A 116 4.84 -14.09 -17.81
C VAL A 116 3.41 -14.19 -17.27
N LEU A 117 2.97 -13.14 -16.58
CA LEU A 117 1.59 -12.93 -16.15
C LEU A 117 0.93 -11.83 -16.97
N PRO A 118 -0.38 -11.88 -17.21
CA PRO A 118 -1.13 -10.72 -17.69
C PRO A 118 -1.32 -9.71 -16.55
N ASP A 119 -1.41 -8.43 -16.87
CA ASP A 119 -1.72 -7.35 -15.92
C ASP A 119 -3.22 -7.24 -15.58
N ILE A 120 -4.04 -8.14 -16.12
CA ILE A 120 -5.47 -8.32 -15.82
C ILE A 120 -5.71 -9.81 -15.56
N ILE A 121 -6.21 -10.14 -14.36
CA ILE A 121 -6.47 -11.52 -13.93
C ILE A 121 -7.81 -11.60 -13.20
N PRO A 122 -8.76 -12.46 -13.61
CA PRO A 122 -8.70 -13.41 -14.73
C PRO A 122 -8.80 -12.73 -16.10
N THR A 123 -8.41 -13.43 -17.16
CA THR A 123 -8.49 -12.87 -18.52
C THR A 123 -8.80 -13.90 -19.61
N GLY A 124 -9.44 -13.45 -20.68
CA GLY A 124 -9.59 -14.22 -21.93
C GLY A 124 -8.41 -14.08 -22.89
N GLY A 125 -7.31 -13.43 -22.47
CA GLY A 125 -6.13 -13.14 -23.29
C GLY A 125 -5.76 -11.65 -23.39
N TRP A 126 -6.56 -10.75 -22.82
CA TRP A 126 -6.18 -9.35 -22.64
C TRP A 126 -5.23 -9.19 -21.43
N GLY A 127 -4.41 -8.15 -21.41
CA GLY A 127 -3.46 -7.86 -20.35
C GLY A 127 -2.08 -8.52 -20.51
N TYR A 128 -1.87 -9.30 -21.56
CA TYR A 128 -0.51 -9.62 -22.02
C TYR A 128 0.01 -8.48 -22.92
N GLY A 129 1.28 -8.11 -22.77
CA GLY A 129 1.85 -7.03 -23.59
C GLY A 129 3.34 -6.81 -23.36
N THR A 130 3.77 -5.57 -23.60
CA THR A 130 5.15 -5.11 -23.37
C THR A 130 5.31 -4.27 -22.11
N ASP A 131 4.20 -3.88 -21.47
CA ASP A 131 4.16 -3.03 -20.27
C ASP A 131 3.37 -3.67 -19.11
N ASN A 132 3.02 -4.95 -19.21
CA ASN A 132 2.33 -5.76 -18.17
C ASN A 132 3.29 -6.28 -17.08
N GLY A 133 4.47 -5.67 -16.96
CA GLY A 133 5.56 -6.18 -16.13
C GLY A 133 5.43 -5.84 -14.65
N LEU A 134 6.59 -5.65 -14.02
CA LEU A 134 6.82 -5.73 -12.58
C LEU A 134 5.87 -4.89 -11.74
N ASP A 135 5.79 -3.59 -11.98
CA ASP A 135 4.95 -2.69 -11.19
C ASP A 135 3.44 -3.02 -11.21
N TRP A 136 2.96 -3.84 -12.15
CA TRP A 136 1.60 -4.41 -12.13
C TRP A 136 1.57 -5.87 -11.68
N THR A 137 2.47 -6.72 -12.18
CA THR A 137 2.38 -8.19 -11.99
C THR A 137 3.30 -8.76 -10.91
N SER A 138 4.04 -7.91 -10.18
CA SER A 138 4.69 -8.25 -8.89
C SER A 138 3.70 -8.78 -7.84
N THR A 139 2.40 -8.71 -8.08
CA THR A 139 1.35 -9.29 -7.22
C THR A 139 1.57 -10.75 -6.88
N ILE A 140 2.15 -11.54 -7.79
CA ILE A 140 2.47 -12.95 -7.55
C ILE A 140 3.48 -13.15 -6.40
N ALA A 141 4.30 -12.14 -6.10
CA ALA A 141 5.25 -12.13 -4.99
C ALA A 141 4.75 -11.29 -3.81
N ILE A 142 4.27 -10.06 -4.06
CA ILE A 142 3.91 -9.09 -3.02
C ILE A 142 2.68 -9.53 -2.22
N ILE A 143 1.64 -10.06 -2.87
CA ILE A 143 0.41 -10.46 -2.17
C ILE A 143 0.66 -11.64 -1.21
N PRO A 144 1.23 -12.78 -1.63
CA PRO A 144 1.46 -13.89 -0.70
C PRO A 144 2.47 -13.53 0.38
N TRP A 145 3.44 -12.64 0.10
CA TRP A 145 4.32 -12.10 1.14
C TRP A 145 3.56 -11.27 2.18
N ASN A 146 2.63 -10.41 1.77
CA ASN A 146 1.78 -9.66 2.71
C ASN A 146 0.83 -10.57 3.48
N ILE A 147 0.29 -11.64 2.88
CA ILE A 147 -0.48 -12.64 3.61
C ILE A 147 0.38 -13.26 4.71
N TYR A 148 1.59 -13.70 4.38
CA TYR A 148 2.54 -14.21 5.36
C TYR A 148 2.79 -13.20 6.48
N LEU A 149 3.09 -11.94 6.17
CA LEU A 149 3.35 -10.91 7.19
C LEU A 149 2.15 -10.64 8.12
N PHE A 150 0.94 -10.50 7.58
CA PHE A 150 -0.25 -10.12 8.36
C PHE A 150 -0.90 -11.30 9.10
N TYR A 151 -0.83 -12.51 8.52
CA TYR A 151 -1.54 -13.69 9.04
C TYR A 151 -0.61 -14.75 9.62
N GLY A 152 0.69 -14.70 9.33
CA GLY A 152 1.63 -15.77 9.66
C GLY A 152 1.47 -17.01 8.78
N ASP A 153 0.59 -16.96 7.77
CA ASP A 153 0.33 -18.08 6.88
C ASP A 153 1.30 -18.08 5.70
N SER A 154 2.21 -19.06 5.70
CA SER A 154 3.19 -19.26 4.62
C SER A 154 2.64 -20.08 3.45
N LYS A 155 1.43 -20.64 3.55
CA LYS A 155 0.87 -21.53 2.53
C LYS A 155 0.71 -20.84 1.17
N PRO A 156 0.12 -19.64 1.05
CA PRO A 156 0.02 -18.97 -0.24
C PRO A 156 1.39 -18.64 -0.85
N LEU A 157 2.38 -18.30 -0.01
CA LEU A 157 3.75 -18.07 -0.46
C LEU A 157 4.43 -19.35 -0.95
N SER A 158 4.20 -20.48 -0.27
CA SER A 158 4.67 -21.80 -0.69
C SER A 158 4.04 -22.22 -2.01
N ASP A 159 2.73 -22.01 -2.18
CA ASP A 159 2.00 -22.39 -3.40
C ASP A 159 2.42 -21.55 -4.61
N CYS A 160 2.78 -20.29 -4.39
CA CYS A 160 3.26 -19.39 -5.43
C CYS A 160 4.79 -19.49 -5.65
N TYR A 161 5.55 -20.23 -4.84
CA TYR A 161 7.01 -20.21 -4.88
C TYR A 161 7.59 -20.45 -6.29
N GLU A 162 7.17 -21.53 -6.95
CA GLU A 162 7.66 -21.87 -8.29
C GLU A 162 7.17 -20.87 -9.36
N SER A 163 6.02 -20.23 -9.14
CA SER A 163 5.50 -19.16 -9.99
C SER A 163 6.31 -17.88 -9.86
N ILE A 164 6.66 -17.47 -8.63
CA ILE A 164 7.54 -16.34 -8.35
C ILE A 164 8.92 -16.61 -8.96
N LYS A 165 9.45 -17.83 -8.80
CA LYS A 165 10.74 -18.22 -9.38
C LYS A 165 10.79 -18.07 -10.90
N ARG A 166 9.82 -18.66 -11.62
CA ARG A 166 9.74 -18.50 -13.09
C ARG A 166 9.58 -17.05 -13.52
N TYR A 167 8.86 -16.25 -12.73
CA TYR A 167 8.66 -14.84 -13.00
C TYR A 167 9.95 -14.04 -12.85
N VAL A 168 10.68 -14.19 -11.74
CA VAL A 168 11.99 -13.58 -11.51
C VAL A 168 13.00 -14.01 -12.58
N ASP A 169 13.06 -15.31 -12.90
CA ASP A 169 13.96 -15.85 -13.95
C ASP A 169 13.63 -15.29 -15.34
N TYR A 170 12.35 -15.06 -15.65
CA TYR A 170 11.92 -14.40 -16.89
C TYR A 170 12.45 -12.97 -16.94
N VAL A 171 12.23 -12.21 -15.86
CA VAL A 171 12.63 -10.80 -15.76
C VAL A 171 14.14 -10.68 -15.85
N GLU A 172 14.89 -11.52 -15.15
CA GLU A 172 16.36 -11.57 -15.21
C GLU A 172 16.83 -11.75 -16.66
N ARG A 173 16.27 -12.72 -17.38
CA ARG A 173 16.64 -13.03 -18.77
C ARG A 173 16.40 -11.88 -19.75
N ILE A 174 15.36 -11.06 -19.52
CA ILE A 174 15.04 -9.92 -20.40
C ILE A 174 15.68 -8.61 -19.93
N SER A 175 16.26 -8.59 -18.73
CA SER A 175 16.91 -7.41 -18.17
C SER A 175 18.32 -7.24 -18.75
N ASN A 176 18.77 -6.00 -18.85
CA ASN A 176 20.12 -5.67 -19.28
C ASN A 176 20.90 -5.11 -18.09
N ASN A 177 22.00 -5.75 -17.70
CA ASN A 177 22.79 -5.38 -16.51
C ASN A 177 21.91 -5.24 -15.25
N HIS A 178 21.00 -6.19 -15.02
CA HIS A 178 20.06 -6.21 -13.90
C HIS A 178 19.05 -5.04 -13.84
N LEU A 179 18.89 -4.33 -14.96
CA LEU A 179 17.93 -3.23 -15.10
C LEU A 179 16.92 -3.52 -16.21
N THR A 180 15.70 -3.04 -16.03
CA THR A 180 14.58 -3.33 -16.93
C THR A 180 13.61 -2.17 -17.05
N THR A 181 12.95 -2.08 -18.21
CA THR A 181 11.84 -1.17 -18.50
C THR A 181 10.51 -1.90 -18.62
N TRP A 182 10.48 -3.20 -18.29
CA TRP A 182 9.27 -4.03 -18.37
C TRP A 182 8.34 -3.74 -17.19
N GLY A 183 7.46 -2.77 -17.43
CA GLY A 183 6.49 -2.21 -16.49
C GLY A 183 5.75 -1.03 -17.12
N ARG A 184 4.70 -0.53 -16.45
CA ARG A 184 3.86 0.58 -16.95
C ARG A 184 4.35 1.96 -16.50
N GLY A 185 5.10 2.01 -15.41
CA GLY A 185 5.57 3.22 -14.74
C GLY A 185 4.57 3.80 -13.75
N ASP A 186 4.89 5.00 -13.28
CA ASP A 186 4.12 5.74 -12.28
C ASP A 186 2.82 6.33 -12.87
N TRP A 187 1.82 5.47 -13.08
CA TRP A 187 0.57 5.77 -13.77
C TRP A 187 -0.24 6.90 -13.10
N VAL A 188 -0.87 7.74 -13.93
CA VAL A 188 -1.64 8.95 -13.55
C VAL A 188 -0.87 9.87 -12.58
N PRO A 189 0.33 10.34 -12.95
CA PRO A 189 1.01 11.34 -12.16
C PRO A 189 0.31 12.71 -12.30
N VAL A 190 0.49 13.59 -11.33
CA VAL A 190 -0.08 14.94 -11.41
C VAL A 190 0.63 15.77 -12.49
N LYS A 191 1.95 15.96 -12.36
CA LYS A 191 2.74 16.74 -13.34
C LYS A 191 4.06 16.04 -13.71
N SER A 192 4.77 15.48 -12.75
CA SER A 192 6.10 14.89 -12.99
C SER A 192 6.01 13.53 -13.67
N LYS A 193 7.01 13.21 -14.49
CA LYS A 193 7.14 11.89 -15.13
C LYS A 193 8.37 11.19 -14.60
N SER A 194 8.13 10.18 -13.76
CA SER A 194 9.16 9.36 -13.12
C SER A 194 9.84 8.43 -14.12
N ASN A 195 11.14 8.18 -13.94
CA ASN A 195 11.88 7.25 -14.77
C ASN A 195 11.35 5.80 -14.65
N LYS A 196 10.78 5.28 -15.75
CA LYS A 196 10.19 3.93 -15.79
C LYS A 196 11.19 2.80 -15.54
N GLU A 197 12.43 2.96 -15.99
CA GLU A 197 13.47 1.94 -15.79
C GLU A 197 13.86 1.86 -14.31
N LEU A 198 13.97 3.01 -13.63
CA LEU A 198 14.18 3.06 -12.18
C LEU A 198 13.05 2.33 -11.45
N THR A 199 11.79 2.71 -11.67
CA THR A 199 10.67 2.12 -10.92
C THR A 199 10.52 0.62 -11.20
N SER A 200 10.61 0.20 -12.47
CA SER A 200 10.52 -1.22 -12.83
C SER A 200 11.65 -2.03 -12.21
N SER A 201 12.89 -1.53 -12.25
CA SER A 201 14.04 -2.22 -11.65
C SER A 201 13.97 -2.30 -10.12
N VAL A 202 13.34 -1.33 -9.46
CA VAL A 202 13.05 -1.41 -8.02
C VAL A 202 12.07 -2.55 -7.73
N TYR A 203 11.00 -2.73 -8.52
CA TYR A 203 10.12 -3.88 -8.34
C TYR A 203 10.78 -5.22 -8.70
N PHE A 204 11.73 -5.24 -9.65
CA PHE A 204 12.56 -6.43 -9.89
C PHE A 204 13.35 -6.83 -8.63
N TYR A 205 13.94 -5.84 -7.94
CA TYR A 205 14.57 -6.06 -6.65
C TYR A 205 13.59 -6.60 -5.61
N VAL A 206 12.40 -6.02 -5.49
CA VAL A 206 11.40 -6.42 -4.49
C VAL A 206 11.02 -7.89 -4.66
N ASP A 207 10.67 -8.30 -5.88
CA ASP A 207 10.26 -9.68 -6.15
C ASP A 207 11.40 -10.67 -5.92
N THR A 208 12.61 -10.32 -6.34
CA THR A 208 13.81 -11.13 -6.13
C THR A 208 14.12 -11.27 -4.63
N LYS A 209 13.95 -10.20 -3.85
CA LYS A 209 14.17 -10.21 -2.40
C LYS A 209 13.12 -11.05 -1.67
N ILE A 210 11.85 -10.97 -2.09
CA ILE A 210 10.77 -11.82 -1.58
C ILE A 210 11.05 -13.30 -1.91
N LEU A 211 11.47 -13.60 -3.14
CA LEU A 211 11.83 -14.96 -3.54
C LEU A 211 12.98 -15.51 -2.71
N ALA A 212 14.03 -14.72 -2.48
CA ALA A 212 15.15 -15.10 -1.61
C ALA A 212 14.67 -15.37 -0.17
N ALA A 213 13.82 -14.50 0.38
CA ALA A 213 13.25 -14.68 1.71
C ALA A 213 12.38 -15.96 1.81
N ALA A 214 11.55 -16.22 0.80
CA ALA A 214 10.75 -17.45 0.70
C ALA A 214 11.64 -18.69 0.57
N ALA A 215 12.71 -18.62 -0.23
CA ALA A 215 13.66 -19.71 -0.41
C ALA A 215 14.32 -20.08 0.93
N LYS A 216 14.73 -19.08 1.71
CA LYS A 216 15.26 -19.27 3.06
C LYS A 216 14.22 -19.88 3.99
N LEU A 217 12.98 -19.37 3.98
CA LEU A 217 11.88 -19.87 4.81
C LEU A 217 11.59 -21.35 4.54
N PHE A 218 11.67 -21.78 3.28
CA PHE A 218 11.38 -23.16 2.86
C PHE A 218 12.62 -24.06 2.77
N GLY A 219 13.79 -23.63 3.26
CA GLY A 219 15.01 -24.43 3.29
C GLY A 219 15.65 -24.69 1.93
N LYS A 220 15.32 -23.89 0.90
CA LYS A 220 15.91 -23.96 -0.45
C LYS A 220 17.20 -23.16 -0.51
N GLN A 221 18.26 -23.68 0.14
CA GLN A 221 19.51 -22.95 0.38
C GLN A 221 20.18 -22.42 -0.90
N ALA A 222 20.25 -23.23 -1.96
CA ALA A 222 20.86 -22.81 -3.23
C ALA A 222 20.09 -21.65 -3.89
N ASP A 223 18.75 -21.70 -3.86
CA ASP A 223 17.91 -20.61 -4.36
C ASP A 223 18.08 -19.35 -3.49
N TYR A 224 18.17 -19.49 -2.16
CA TYR A 224 18.42 -18.35 -1.27
C TYR A 224 19.76 -17.66 -1.59
N GLU A 225 20.84 -18.42 -1.74
CA GLU A 225 22.16 -17.86 -2.06
C GLU A 225 22.14 -17.12 -3.40
N TYR A 226 21.54 -17.72 -4.44
CA TYR A 226 21.44 -17.13 -5.76
C TYR A 226 20.58 -15.85 -5.77
N TYR A 227 19.33 -15.94 -5.35
CA TYR A 227 18.41 -14.81 -5.43
C TYR A 227 18.76 -13.70 -4.43
N ASN A 228 19.39 -14.02 -3.29
CA ASN A 228 19.90 -12.98 -2.42
C ASN A 228 21.04 -12.22 -3.09
N ALA A 229 22.00 -12.91 -3.72
CA ALA A 229 23.07 -12.25 -4.48
C ALA A 229 22.51 -11.39 -5.63
N LEU A 230 21.60 -11.95 -6.45
CA LEU A 230 20.93 -11.24 -7.53
C LEU A 230 20.20 -9.99 -7.02
N SER A 231 19.50 -10.07 -5.87
CA SER A 231 18.83 -8.91 -5.29
C SER A 231 19.82 -7.78 -4.94
N GLU A 232 20.98 -8.12 -4.38
CA GLU A 232 21.99 -7.09 -4.07
C GLU A 232 22.64 -6.53 -5.35
N GLU A 233 22.83 -7.34 -6.40
CA GLU A 233 23.30 -6.88 -7.72
C GLU A 233 22.31 -5.92 -8.39
N ILE A 234 21.01 -6.21 -8.36
CA ILE A 234 19.96 -5.31 -8.86
C ILE A 234 19.98 -3.99 -8.07
N LYS A 235 20.02 -4.06 -6.73
CA LYS A 235 20.08 -2.88 -5.87
C LYS A 235 21.29 -2.01 -6.20
N GLN A 236 22.45 -2.63 -6.40
CA GLN A 236 23.68 -1.94 -6.78
C GLN A 236 23.55 -1.30 -8.17
N ALA A 237 23.04 -2.02 -9.17
CA ALA A 237 22.84 -1.52 -10.52
C ALA A 237 21.89 -0.30 -10.56
N VAL A 238 20.80 -0.34 -9.77
CA VAL A 238 19.87 0.78 -9.63
C VAL A 238 20.59 2.00 -9.03
N ASN A 239 21.35 1.81 -7.95
CA ASN A 239 22.09 2.89 -7.32
C ASN A 239 23.16 3.48 -8.24
N ASP A 240 23.93 2.64 -8.94
CA ASP A 240 25.02 3.12 -9.79
C ASP A 240 24.51 3.92 -10.99
N LYS A 241 23.36 3.55 -11.55
CA LYS A 241 22.79 4.26 -12.70
C LYS A 241 22.02 5.51 -12.30
N PHE A 242 21.21 5.43 -11.25
CA PHE A 242 20.19 6.45 -10.98
C PHE A 242 20.51 7.36 -9.80
N LEU A 243 21.32 6.92 -8.81
CA LEU A 243 21.63 7.74 -7.64
C LEU A 243 22.86 8.61 -7.88
N ASN A 244 22.68 9.92 -7.92
CA ASN A 244 23.78 10.84 -7.72
C ASN A 244 24.17 10.85 -6.24
N ARG A 245 25.30 10.23 -5.90
CA ARG A 245 25.79 10.13 -4.51
C ARG A 245 26.18 11.48 -3.90
N GLU A 246 26.59 12.46 -4.71
CA GLU A 246 26.95 13.80 -4.26
C GLU A 246 25.74 14.65 -3.90
N THR A 247 24.60 14.47 -4.57
CA THR A 247 23.39 15.26 -4.30
C THR A 247 22.35 14.47 -3.50
N GLY A 248 22.41 13.14 -3.50
CA GLY A 248 21.37 12.28 -2.93
C GLY A 248 20.07 12.31 -3.74
N ILE A 249 20.17 12.52 -5.05
CA ILE A 249 19.02 12.60 -5.96
C ILE A 249 19.04 11.38 -6.88
N TYR A 250 17.88 10.71 -7.00
CA TYR A 250 17.66 9.68 -8.00
C TYR A 250 17.08 10.29 -9.28
N ALA A 251 17.65 9.93 -10.44
CA ALA A 251 17.20 10.41 -11.75
C ALA A 251 16.99 11.93 -11.74
N GLU A 252 15.77 12.42 -12.01
CA GLU A 252 15.44 13.85 -12.03
C GLU A 252 14.93 14.39 -10.68
N GLY A 253 14.80 13.54 -9.66
CA GLY A 253 14.44 13.96 -8.30
C GLY A 253 12.96 14.28 -8.11
N SER A 254 12.06 13.68 -8.89
CA SER A 254 10.62 13.75 -8.61
C SER A 254 10.26 13.07 -7.27
N GLN A 255 9.07 13.37 -6.74
CA GLN A 255 8.61 12.78 -5.47
C GLN A 255 8.60 11.24 -5.53
N THR A 256 8.19 10.64 -6.65
CA THR A 256 8.22 9.19 -6.86
C THR A 256 9.65 8.65 -6.94
N GLU A 257 10.53 9.31 -7.69
CA GLU A 257 11.92 8.85 -7.87
C GLU A 257 12.73 8.87 -6.57
N LEU A 258 12.37 9.73 -5.62
CA LEU A 258 12.97 9.74 -4.29
C LEU A 258 12.27 8.79 -3.31
N SER A 259 10.92 8.70 -3.36
CA SER A 259 10.15 7.90 -2.41
C SER A 259 10.21 6.41 -2.67
N VAL A 260 10.18 5.95 -3.93
CA VAL A 260 10.18 4.51 -4.27
C VAL A 260 11.47 3.81 -3.79
N PRO A 261 12.69 4.34 -4.05
CA PRO A 261 13.91 3.75 -3.50
C PRO A 261 13.97 3.75 -1.96
N LEU A 262 13.46 4.80 -1.30
CA LEU A 262 13.38 4.88 0.16
C LEU A 262 12.42 3.83 0.74
N GLN A 263 11.25 3.68 0.13
CA GLN A 263 10.23 2.72 0.56
C GLN A 263 10.78 1.29 0.52
N TRP A 264 11.40 0.93 -0.59
CA TRP A 264 11.89 -0.43 -0.83
C TRP A 264 13.33 -0.67 -0.34
N LYS A 265 13.89 0.26 0.45
CA LYS A 265 15.23 0.14 1.08
C LYS A 265 16.37 -0.10 0.06
N ILE A 266 16.25 0.52 -1.11
CA ILE A 266 17.27 0.53 -2.17
C ILE A 266 18.41 1.50 -1.84
N VAL A 267 18.09 2.60 -1.17
CA VAL A 267 19.07 3.65 -0.84
C VAL A 267 20.20 3.07 0.04
N PRO A 268 21.48 3.35 -0.27
CA PRO A 268 22.59 3.02 0.61
C PRO A 268 22.42 3.64 1.99
N GLU A 269 22.78 2.91 3.05
CA GLU A 269 22.51 3.29 4.45
C GLU A 269 23.04 4.70 4.77
N GLU A 270 24.22 5.03 4.27
CA GLU A 270 24.89 6.32 4.47
C GLU A 270 24.22 7.49 3.74
N LEU A 271 23.32 7.22 2.78
CA LEU A 271 22.60 8.23 2.00
C LEU A 271 21.11 8.32 2.33
N ILE A 272 20.55 7.42 3.16
CA ILE A 272 19.13 7.42 3.53
C ILE A 272 18.68 8.80 4.02
N GLY A 273 19.39 9.37 5.00
CA GLY A 273 19.04 10.67 5.57
C GLY A 273 19.05 11.80 4.52
N LYS A 274 19.98 11.74 3.56
CA LYS A 274 20.10 12.76 2.51
C LYS A 274 18.99 12.65 1.46
N VAL A 275 18.68 11.44 0.99
CA VAL A 275 17.59 11.20 0.04
C VAL A 275 16.24 11.54 0.69
N ALA A 276 16.04 11.17 1.95
CA ALA A 276 14.84 11.52 2.71
C ALA A 276 14.68 13.03 2.91
N ALA A 277 15.77 13.75 3.21
CA ALA A 277 15.77 15.20 3.28
C ALA A 277 15.40 15.86 1.93
N ASN A 278 15.93 15.34 0.82
CA ASN A 278 15.57 15.81 -0.51
C ASN A 278 14.09 15.57 -0.83
N LEU A 279 13.54 14.40 -0.46
CA LEU A 279 12.11 14.11 -0.63
C LEU A 279 11.25 15.10 0.18
N ALA A 280 11.61 15.33 1.45
CA ALA A 280 10.89 16.26 2.30
C ALA A 280 10.95 17.69 1.75
N HIS A 281 12.13 18.14 1.31
CA HIS A 281 12.29 19.45 0.67
C HIS A 281 11.45 19.56 -0.61
N LYS A 282 11.43 18.52 -1.45
CA LYS A 282 10.64 18.49 -2.68
C LYS A 282 9.14 18.65 -2.41
N VAL A 283 8.64 17.95 -1.39
CA VAL A 283 7.26 18.07 -0.93
C VAL A 283 6.97 19.45 -0.37
N GLU A 284 7.91 20.05 0.38
CA GLU A 284 7.79 21.42 0.89
C GLU A 284 7.74 22.47 -0.23
N GLU A 285 8.57 22.33 -1.27
CA GLU A 285 8.54 23.18 -2.48
C GLU A 285 7.18 23.10 -3.20
N ASP A 286 6.56 21.93 -3.20
CA ASP A 286 5.21 21.70 -3.75
C ASP A 286 4.09 22.11 -2.76
N GLY A 287 4.42 22.79 -1.65
CA GLY A 287 3.46 23.25 -0.66
C GLY A 287 2.75 22.10 0.06
N PHE A 288 3.44 20.99 0.27
CA PHE A 288 2.93 19.73 0.82
C PHE A 288 1.87 19.04 -0.04
N HIS A 289 1.85 19.29 -1.36
CA HIS A 289 0.97 18.60 -2.31
C HIS A 289 1.66 17.40 -2.97
N LEU A 290 0.83 16.48 -3.45
CA LEU A 290 1.28 15.31 -4.19
C LEU A 290 1.76 15.70 -5.59
N ASP A 291 2.87 15.12 -6.01
CA ASP A 291 3.30 15.10 -7.41
C ASP A 291 3.78 13.70 -7.78
N VAL A 292 2.85 12.76 -7.67
CA VAL A 292 3.09 11.32 -7.82
C VAL A 292 1.98 10.68 -8.63
N GLY A 293 2.30 9.59 -9.32
CA GLY A 293 1.33 8.60 -9.78
C GLY A 293 1.10 7.50 -8.73
N VAL A 294 0.59 6.35 -9.16
CA VAL A 294 0.23 5.23 -8.28
C VAL A 294 1.41 4.66 -7.48
N LEU A 295 2.61 4.59 -8.07
CA LEU A 295 3.79 4.04 -7.41
C LEU A 295 4.31 5.00 -6.34
N GLY A 296 4.35 6.29 -6.67
CA GLY A 296 4.70 7.30 -5.69
C GLY A 296 3.65 7.45 -4.60
N ALA A 297 2.35 7.31 -4.90
CA ALA A 297 1.29 7.33 -3.90
C ALA A 297 1.38 6.16 -2.90
N LYS A 298 1.81 4.98 -3.38
CA LYS A 298 2.13 3.82 -2.52
C LYS A 298 3.36 4.09 -1.63
N ALA A 299 4.34 4.85 -2.12
CA ALA A 299 5.63 5.00 -1.46
C ALA A 299 5.73 6.24 -0.54
N ILE A 300 5.24 7.40 -0.97
CA ILE A 300 5.61 8.72 -0.44
C ILE A 300 5.38 8.88 1.07
N LEU A 301 4.21 8.48 1.57
CA LEU A 301 3.86 8.66 2.97
C LEU A 301 4.74 7.78 3.86
N ASN A 302 4.94 6.51 3.46
CA ASN A 302 5.79 5.56 4.15
C ASN A 302 7.27 5.99 4.10
N ALA A 303 7.75 6.40 2.93
CA ALA A 303 9.12 6.90 2.73
C ALA A 303 9.43 8.13 3.59
N LEU A 304 8.48 9.05 3.76
CA LEU A 304 8.66 10.20 4.66
C LEU A 304 8.61 9.76 6.13
N SER A 305 7.58 9.03 6.56
CA SER A 305 7.39 8.70 7.98
C SER A 305 8.48 7.79 8.52
N GLU A 306 8.88 6.77 7.76
CA GLU A 306 9.90 5.81 8.19
C GLU A 306 11.33 6.38 8.21
N ASN A 307 11.56 7.55 7.61
CA ASN A 307 12.88 8.16 7.49
C ASN A 307 12.96 9.55 8.17
N GLY A 308 12.18 9.75 9.24
CA GLY A 308 12.31 10.92 10.13
C GLY A 308 11.44 12.14 9.77
N TYR A 309 10.61 12.05 8.73
CA TYR A 309 9.78 13.15 8.23
C TYR A 309 8.27 12.89 8.41
N ALA A 310 7.88 12.25 9.52
CA ALA A 310 6.48 11.91 9.80
C ALA A 310 5.53 13.13 9.86
N GLU A 311 6.00 14.28 10.35
CA GLU A 311 5.23 15.55 10.33
C GLU A 311 4.97 16.02 8.89
N THR A 312 5.96 15.88 7.99
CA THR A 312 5.80 16.19 6.57
C THR A 312 4.86 15.20 5.90
N ALA A 313 4.99 13.89 6.17
CA ALA A 313 4.07 12.86 5.68
C ALA A 313 2.63 13.17 6.09
N TYR A 314 2.40 13.56 7.35
CA TYR A 314 1.07 13.94 7.83
C TYR A 314 0.51 15.13 7.07
N LYS A 315 1.30 16.21 6.87
CA LYS A 315 0.84 17.39 6.11
C LYS A 315 0.41 17.04 4.69
N VAL A 316 1.13 16.14 4.02
CA VAL A 316 0.72 15.62 2.69
C VAL A 316 -0.58 14.82 2.77
N ALA A 317 -0.67 13.89 3.73
CA ALA A 317 -1.81 13.00 3.90
C ALA A 317 -3.12 13.76 4.19
N VAL A 318 -3.06 14.89 4.88
CA VAL A 318 -4.24 15.71 5.26
C VAL A 318 -4.34 17.04 4.51
N GLN A 319 -3.59 17.23 3.44
CA GLN A 319 -3.80 18.36 2.53
C GLN A 319 -5.21 18.26 1.93
N ASP A 320 -5.90 19.39 1.84
CA ASP A 320 -7.27 19.47 1.33
C ASP A 320 -7.43 20.39 0.11
N THR A 321 -6.33 20.96 -0.41
CA THR A 321 -6.28 21.62 -1.72
C THR A 321 -5.66 20.73 -2.80
N TYR A 322 -5.95 21.03 -4.08
CA TYR A 322 -5.45 20.25 -5.21
C TYR A 322 -3.93 20.40 -5.40
N PRO A 323 -3.19 19.31 -5.71
CA PRO A 323 -3.60 17.90 -5.73
C PRO A 323 -3.45 17.21 -4.35
N SER A 324 -4.47 16.50 -3.90
CA SER A 324 -4.43 15.71 -2.66
C SER A 324 -5.61 14.73 -2.57
N TRP A 325 -5.51 13.72 -1.72
CA TRP A 325 -6.68 12.90 -1.36
C TRP A 325 -7.77 13.74 -0.68
N GLY A 326 -7.39 14.72 0.14
CA GLY A 326 -8.34 15.58 0.83
C GLY A 326 -9.12 16.49 -0.12
N TRP A 327 -8.53 16.91 -1.24
CA TRP A 327 -9.20 17.64 -2.30
C TRP A 327 -10.42 16.88 -2.83
N TRP A 328 -10.31 15.56 -3.02
CA TRP A 328 -11.47 14.73 -3.38
C TRP A 328 -12.56 14.80 -2.31
N MET A 329 -12.19 14.69 -1.03
CA MET A 329 -13.13 14.66 0.10
C MET A 329 -13.87 15.99 0.28
N VAL A 330 -13.18 17.13 0.14
CA VAL A 330 -13.82 18.46 0.26
C VAL A 330 -14.72 18.79 -0.93
N ASN A 331 -14.50 18.14 -2.09
CA ASN A 331 -15.36 18.23 -3.26
C ASN A 331 -16.44 17.13 -3.32
N GLY A 332 -16.63 16.39 -2.23
CA GLY A 332 -17.79 15.50 -2.06
C GLY A 332 -17.61 14.09 -2.57
N ALA A 333 -16.39 13.66 -2.93
CA ALA A 333 -16.10 12.25 -3.19
C ALA A 333 -16.34 11.40 -1.93
N THR A 334 -16.92 10.21 -2.13
CA THR A 334 -17.21 9.22 -1.06
C THR A 334 -16.36 7.96 -1.20
N THR A 335 -15.47 7.97 -2.18
CA THR A 335 -14.58 6.89 -2.64
C THR A 335 -13.30 7.56 -3.14
N LEU A 336 -12.22 6.81 -3.27
CA LEU A 336 -11.02 7.26 -3.98
C LEU A 336 -11.28 7.26 -5.50
N LEU A 337 -10.67 8.21 -6.20
CA LEU A 337 -10.85 8.41 -7.64
C LEU A 337 -9.68 7.84 -8.44
N GLU A 338 -9.86 7.69 -9.74
CA GLU A 338 -8.83 7.22 -10.67
C GLU A 338 -7.85 8.32 -11.10
N ASN A 339 -8.25 9.60 -11.01
CA ASN A 339 -7.42 10.74 -11.32
C ASN A 339 -7.41 11.77 -10.21
N TRP A 340 -6.28 12.46 -10.05
CA TRP A 340 -6.15 13.58 -9.13
C TRP A 340 -6.99 14.78 -9.57
N ASP A 341 -7.03 15.06 -10.87
CA ASP A 341 -7.79 16.18 -11.44
C ASP A 341 -9.27 15.83 -11.61
N LEU A 342 -10.13 16.55 -10.88
CA LEU A 342 -11.59 16.40 -10.97
C LEU A 342 -12.17 16.80 -12.33
N GLN A 343 -11.38 17.48 -13.18
CA GLN A 343 -11.75 17.85 -14.54
C GLN A 343 -11.09 16.96 -15.60
N ALA A 344 -10.42 15.88 -15.19
CA ALA A 344 -9.83 14.94 -16.13
C ALA A 344 -10.88 14.40 -17.11
N THR A 345 -10.47 14.18 -18.35
CA THR A 345 -11.32 13.61 -19.43
C THR A 345 -10.95 12.16 -19.77
N ARG A 346 -9.92 11.63 -19.10
CA ARG A 346 -9.43 10.25 -19.22
C ARG A 346 -9.10 9.72 -17.82
N ASP A 347 -9.22 8.40 -17.68
CA ASP A 347 -8.97 7.69 -16.42
C ASP A 347 -9.85 8.27 -15.30
N ILE A 348 -11.17 8.31 -15.55
CA ILE A 348 -12.17 9.13 -14.84
C ILE A 348 -13.11 8.34 -13.93
N SER A 349 -12.72 7.16 -13.46
CA SER A 349 -13.51 6.44 -12.47
C SER A 349 -13.58 7.20 -11.16
N ASP A 350 -14.79 7.44 -10.65
CA ASP A 350 -15.00 7.99 -9.31
C ASP A 350 -14.88 6.94 -8.19
N ASN A 351 -14.46 5.71 -8.53
CA ASN A 351 -14.23 4.65 -7.57
C ASN A 351 -13.11 3.73 -8.05
N HIS A 352 -11.89 3.95 -7.55
CA HIS A 352 -10.69 3.20 -7.90
C HIS A 352 -9.80 2.99 -6.68
N MET A 353 -9.23 1.79 -6.48
CA MET A 353 -8.49 1.50 -5.24
C MET A 353 -6.97 1.75 -5.32
N MET A 354 -6.41 2.02 -6.50
CA MET A 354 -4.95 2.14 -6.72
C MET A 354 -4.24 3.19 -5.87
N PHE A 355 -4.94 4.24 -5.42
CA PHE A 355 -4.42 5.25 -4.49
C PHE A 355 -4.74 4.93 -3.01
N GLY A 356 -5.03 3.67 -2.72
CA GLY A 356 -5.58 3.16 -1.45
C GLY A 356 -4.60 3.10 -0.29
N GLU A 357 -3.30 3.28 -0.52
CA GLU A 357 -2.29 3.21 0.53
C GLU A 357 -2.55 4.18 1.70
N ILE A 358 -3.22 5.31 1.45
CA ILE A 358 -3.67 6.23 2.51
C ILE A 358 -4.50 5.52 3.60
N GLY A 359 -5.27 4.50 3.22
CA GLY A 359 -6.06 3.66 4.14
C GLY A 359 -5.23 2.73 5.01
N ALA A 360 -4.00 2.41 4.62
CA ALA A 360 -3.03 1.65 5.42
C ALA A 360 -2.13 2.57 6.24
N TRP A 361 -1.69 3.69 5.65
CA TRP A 361 -0.69 4.56 6.23
C TRP A 361 -1.11 5.11 7.60
N PHE A 362 -2.39 5.37 7.85
CA PHE A 362 -2.80 5.81 9.18
C PHE A 362 -2.51 4.79 10.30
N TYR A 363 -2.63 3.47 10.02
CA TYR A 363 -2.27 2.42 10.97
C TYR A 363 -0.75 2.38 11.20
N LYS A 364 0.03 2.54 10.13
CA LYS A 364 1.49 2.48 10.12
C LYS A 364 2.14 3.76 10.65
N GLY A 365 1.88 4.89 10.02
CA GLY A 365 2.44 6.19 10.35
C GLY A 365 1.94 6.74 11.69
N LEU A 366 0.62 6.86 11.87
CA LEU A 366 0.09 7.46 13.11
C LEU A 366 -0.06 6.44 14.23
N GLY A 367 -0.55 5.24 13.90
CA GLY A 367 -0.71 4.14 14.85
C GLY A 367 0.60 3.41 15.15
N GLY A 368 1.59 3.44 14.26
CA GLY A 368 2.84 2.72 14.47
C GLY A 368 2.71 1.21 14.40
N ILE A 369 1.61 0.63 13.91
CA ILE A 369 1.39 -0.82 13.96
C ILE A 369 1.97 -1.46 12.71
N PHE A 370 3.07 -2.21 12.84
CA PHE A 370 3.68 -2.95 11.73
C PHE A 370 3.81 -4.44 12.08
N PRO A 371 3.62 -5.35 11.11
CA PRO A 371 4.01 -6.75 11.29
C PRO A 371 5.53 -6.89 11.39
N ASP A 372 6.00 -7.87 12.16
CA ASP A 372 7.42 -8.24 12.23
C ASP A 372 7.72 -9.35 11.19
N PRO A 373 8.59 -9.13 10.19
CA PRO A 373 8.96 -10.18 9.23
C PRO A 373 9.68 -11.37 9.85
N VAL A 374 10.28 -11.22 11.03
CA VAL A 374 10.94 -12.31 11.77
C VAL A 374 9.92 -13.14 12.56
N GLN A 375 8.83 -12.53 13.01
CA GLN A 375 7.76 -13.15 13.80
C GLN A 375 6.40 -12.71 13.24
N PRO A 376 6.01 -13.24 12.07
CA PRO A 376 4.88 -12.77 11.26
C PRO A 376 3.52 -13.05 11.93
N GLY A 377 2.45 -12.56 11.32
CA GLY A 377 1.08 -12.73 11.84
C GLY A 377 0.79 -11.87 13.06
N PHE A 378 1.64 -10.86 13.32
CA PHE A 378 1.67 -10.11 14.57
C PHE A 378 1.96 -10.99 15.81
N GLN A 379 2.74 -12.06 15.63
CA GLN A 379 3.29 -12.80 16.76
C GLN A 379 4.26 -11.90 17.56
N ASN A 380 5.08 -11.11 16.85
CA ASN A 380 5.64 -9.88 17.39
C ASN A 380 5.10 -8.68 16.59
N ILE A 381 4.80 -7.60 17.30
CA ILE A 381 4.32 -6.35 16.72
C ILE A 381 5.44 -5.33 16.78
N LEU A 382 5.83 -4.76 15.64
CA LEU A 382 6.72 -3.61 15.64
C LEU A 382 5.87 -2.36 15.85
N LEU A 383 5.96 -1.76 17.05
CA LEU A 383 5.20 -0.57 17.44
C LEU A 383 6.08 0.69 17.32
N ARG A 384 5.79 1.54 16.33
CA ARG A 384 6.57 2.74 16.00
C ARG A 384 5.67 3.96 15.74
N PRO A 385 4.90 4.45 16.75
CA PRO A 385 3.92 5.51 16.53
C PRO A 385 4.59 6.87 16.27
N HIS A 386 3.98 7.70 15.42
CA HIS A 386 4.35 9.10 15.26
C HIS A 386 3.32 10.03 15.89
N PHE A 387 3.72 10.71 16.97
CA PHE A 387 2.88 11.66 17.71
C PHE A 387 2.86 13.03 17.02
N ILE A 388 2.01 13.18 16.01
CA ILE A 388 1.91 14.41 15.23
C ILE A 388 1.36 15.56 16.06
N LYS A 389 2.04 16.71 16.07
CA LYS A 389 1.60 17.92 16.80
C LYS A 389 0.29 18.52 16.26
N GLY A 390 0.01 18.31 14.96
CA GLY A 390 -1.21 18.77 14.30
C GLY A 390 -2.48 18.01 14.70
N LEU A 391 -2.36 16.94 15.50
CA LEU A 391 -3.47 16.13 16.00
C LEU A 391 -3.54 16.22 17.52
N LYS A 392 -4.75 16.31 18.07
CA LYS A 392 -4.96 16.26 19.53
C LYS A 392 -4.93 14.82 20.05
N ARG A 393 -5.56 13.91 19.31
CA ARG A 393 -5.63 12.48 19.63
C ARG A 393 -5.74 11.64 18.37
N PHE A 394 -5.27 10.41 18.46
CA PHE A 394 -5.41 9.38 17.44
C PHE A 394 -5.49 8.00 18.08
N GLU A 395 -6.25 7.11 17.46
CA GLU A 395 -6.38 5.72 17.86
C GLU A 395 -6.45 4.84 16.61
N ALA A 396 -5.64 3.78 16.59
CA ALA A 396 -5.75 2.69 15.65
C ALA A 396 -6.03 1.38 16.40
N ARG A 397 -7.02 0.62 15.93
CA ARG A 397 -7.29 -0.74 16.37
C ARG A 397 -7.18 -1.67 15.18
N HIS A 398 -6.46 -2.77 15.34
CA HIS A 398 -6.37 -3.83 14.33
C HIS A 398 -6.49 -5.19 15.01
N ARG A 399 -7.42 -6.02 14.54
CA ARG A 399 -7.61 -7.40 15.01
C ARG A 399 -6.75 -8.33 14.17
N SER A 400 -5.60 -8.69 14.72
CA SER A 400 -4.69 -9.70 14.19
C SER A 400 -5.20 -11.13 14.46
N PRO A 401 -4.56 -12.18 13.91
CA PRO A 401 -4.86 -13.58 14.25
C PRO A 401 -4.81 -13.89 15.76
N TYR A 402 -4.00 -13.14 16.52
CA TYR A 402 -3.85 -13.34 17.97
C TYR A 402 -4.83 -12.50 18.81
N GLY A 403 -5.50 -11.52 18.21
CA GLY A 403 -6.46 -10.64 18.87
C GLY A 403 -6.25 -9.16 18.56
N GLU A 404 -6.88 -8.31 19.37
CA GLU A 404 -6.90 -6.87 19.15
C GLU A 404 -5.58 -6.20 19.59
N ILE A 405 -4.99 -5.47 18.65
CA ILE A 405 -3.88 -4.55 18.85
C ILE A 405 -4.47 -3.15 18.94
N VAL A 406 -4.11 -2.39 19.98
CA VAL A 406 -4.52 -0.99 20.12
C VAL A 406 -3.29 -0.12 20.25
N SER A 407 -3.24 0.96 19.48
CA SER A 407 -2.26 2.02 19.58
C SER A 407 -2.99 3.36 19.63
N ARG A 408 -3.03 3.98 20.82
CA ARG A 408 -3.83 5.16 21.09
C ARG A 408 -2.99 6.22 21.76
N TRP A 409 -2.98 7.44 21.24
CA TRP A 409 -2.28 8.54 21.88
C TRP A 409 -3.10 9.82 21.92
N GLU A 410 -2.84 10.64 22.94
CA GLU A 410 -3.41 11.96 23.12
C GLU A 410 -2.37 12.94 23.67
N TRP A 411 -2.29 14.13 23.09
CA TRP A 411 -1.50 15.22 23.64
C TRP A 411 -2.17 15.81 24.88
N LYS A 412 -1.46 15.78 26.01
CA LYS A 412 -1.83 16.47 27.26
C LYS A 412 -0.77 17.51 27.59
N GLY A 413 -1.00 18.73 27.11
CA GLY A 413 -0.04 19.82 27.23
C GLY A 413 1.23 19.53 26.42
N LYS A 414 2.37 19.35 27.10
CA LYS A 414 3.66 19.05 26.46
C LYS A 414 3.99 17.55 26.40
N CYS A 415 3.16 16.70 26.99
CA CYS A 415 3.39 15.26 27.04
C CYS A 415 2.37 14.54 26.16
N VAL A 416 2.74 13.36 25.66
CA VAL A 416 1.85 12.43 25.00
C VAL A 416 1.51 11.31 25.98
N HIS A 417 0.21 11.09 26.20
CA HIS A 417 -0.28 9.90 26.87
C HIS A 417 -0.49 8.84 25.79
N TYR A 418 0.22 7.73 25.89
CA TYR A 418 0.20 6.65 24.91
C TYR A 418 -0.25 5.34 25.55
N GLU A 419 -1.34 4.78 25.05
CA GLU A 419 -1.93 3.52 25.50
C GLU A 419 -1.73 2.45 24.43
N VAL A 420 -1.28 1.27 24.86
CA VAL A 420 -1.00 0.12 24.00
C VAL A 420 -1.76 -1.10 24.53
N THR A 421 -2.38 -1.86 23.62
CA THR A 421 -2.84 -3.23 23.89
C THR A 421 -2.08 -4.20 23.00
N VAL A 422 -1.41 -5.16 23.62
CA VAL A 422 -0.77 -6.31 22.97
C VAL A 422 -1.65 -7.55 23.25
N PRO A 423 -2.13 -8.26 22.22
CA PRO A 423 -3.01 -9.40 22.40
C PRO A 423 -2.29 -10.58 23.08
N ALA A 424 -3.08 -11.53 23.60
CA ALA A 424 -2.54 -12.75 24.19
C ALA A 424 -1.74 -13.53 23.15
N ASN A 425 -0.67 -14.21 23.60
CA ASN A 425 0.23 -14.98 22.75
C ASN A 425 1.03 -14.16 21.71
N SER A 426 1.05 -12.83 21.84
CA SER A 426 1.92 -11.92 21.10
C SER A 426 2.86 -11.13 22.03
N THR A 427 3.93 -10.60 21.44
CA THR A 427 4.79 -9.57 22.03
C THR A 427 4.77 -8.30 21.17
N ALA A 428 5.34 -7.21 21.67
CA ALA A 428 5.60 -6.04 20.85
C ALA A 428 6.96 -5.40 21.15
N THR A 429 7.67 -5.02 20.09
CA THR A 429 8.87 -4.19 20.15
C THR A 429 8.45 -2.74 19.94
N LEU A 430 8.36 -1.98 21.03
CA LEU A 430 7.96 -0.59 21.03
C LEU A 430 9.16 0.34 20.91
N THR A 431 9.14 1.19 19.89
CA THR A 431 10.13 2.22 19.60
C THR A 431 9.52 3.59 19.85
N LEU A 432 9.97 4.26 20.91
CA LEU A 432 9.52 5.61 21.25
C LEU A 432 10.59 6.66 20.94
N PRO A 433 10.20 7.87 20.49
CA PRO A 433 11.11 9.00 20.47
C PRO A 433 11.55 9.35 21.91
N ASP A 434 12.86 9.41 22.18
CA ASP A 434 13.43 9.87 23.45
C ASP A 434 14.11 11.25 23.27
N LYS A 435 14.56 11.86 24.37
CA LYS A 435 15.22 13.17 24.34
C LYS A 435 16.47 13.16 23.44
N ALA A 436 16.59 14.20 22.61
CA ALA A 436 17.76 14.52 21.79
C ALA A 436 18.30 13.32 20.98
N GLU A 437 17.61 13.00 19.89
CA GLU A 437 18.01 12.02 18.85
C GLU A 437 18.14 10.55 19.30
N ASN A 438 17.95 10.26 20.59
CA ASN A 438 17.92 8.89 21.08
C ASN A 438 16.53 8.26 20.88
N VAL A 439 16.54 6.96 20.59
CA VAL A 439 15.35 6.14 20.46
C VAL A 439 15.32 5.16 21.61
N ARG A 440 14.19 5.09 22.33
CA ARG A 440 13.99 4.10 23.38
C ARG A 440 13.25 2.90 22.81
N VAL A 441 13.89 1.73 22.85
CA VAL A 441 13.26 0.44 22.51
C VAL A 441 12.82 -0.27 23.79
N VAL A 442 11.58 -0.76 23.81
CA VAL A 442 10.96 -1.46 24.94
C VAL A 442 10.27 -2.71 24.43
N GLU A 443 10.62 -3.87 24.97
CA GLU A 443 9.88 -5.11 24.71
C GLU A 443 8.67 -5.20 25.64
N LEU A 444 7.51 -5.49 25.06
CA LEU A 444 6.23 -5.64 25.75
C LEU A 444 5.73 -7.07 25.59
N ALA A 445 5.27 -7.65 26.68
CA ALA A 445 4.51 -8.89 26.65
C ALA A 445 3.03 -8.61 26.31
N ALA A 446 2.20 -9.65 26.26
CA ALA A 446 0.76 -9.49 26.19
C ALA A 446 0.23 -8.69 27.38
N GLY A 447 -0.63 -7.70 27.12
CA GLY A 447 -1.19 -6.85 28.17
C GLY A 447 -1.61 -5.47 27.70
N ARG A 448 -1.99 -4.63 28.66
CA ARG A 448 -2.29 -3.21 28.46
C ARG A 448 -1.23 -2.37 29.15
N TYR A 449 -0.73 -1.37 28.43
CA TYR A 449 0.36 -0.51 28.88
C TYR A 449 -0.02 0.95 28.69
N GLU A 450 0.45 1.80 29.59
CA GLU A 450 0.34 3.26 29.51
C GLU A 450 1.72 3.88 29.62
N PHE A 451 2.02 4.81 28.72
CA PHE A 451 3.26 5.57 28.69
C PHE A 451 2.96 7.06 28.72
N ILE A 452 3.81 7.81 29.41
CA ILE A 452 3.85 9.27 29.33
C ILE A 452 5.17 9.64 28.63
N VAL A 453 5.06 10.06 27.37
CA VAL A 453 6.19 10.50 26.55
C VAL A 453 6.30 12.02 26.68
N LYS A 454 7.50 12.52 26.98
CA LYS A 454 7.76 13.93 27.31
C LYS A 454 8.37 14.72 26.16
#